data_AF-T1BJC7-F1
#
_entry.id   AF-T1BJC7-F1
#
_cell.length_a   1.000
_cell.length_b   1.000
_cell.length_c   1.000
_cell.angle_alpha   90.00
_cell.angle_beta   90.00
_cell.angle_gamma   90.00
#
_symmetry.space_group_name_H-M   'P 1'
#
loop_
_entity.id
_entity.type
_entity.pdbx_description
1 polymer ?
#
loop_
_entity_poly.entity_id
_entity_poly.type
_entity_poly.pdbx_seq_one_letter_code
_entity_poly.pdbx_strand_id
1 'polypeptide(L)' 'KEEKSVTQLASEHQIHYSQFLKWKKQVLEGLPNVFGDPKTEALKTTHEKEVMALYQEIGQLTTQLAWLKKKSGIS' A
#
# COMPACT_ATOMS: atom_id res chain seq x y z
N LYS A 1 -4.47 31.96 6.72
CA LYS A 1 -3.27 31.23 7.21
C LYS A 1 -2.28 31.28 6.05
N GLU A 2 -1.20 32.06 6.15
CA GLU A 2 -0.26 32.24 5.03
C GLU A 2 0.61 30.99 4.88
N GLU A 3 0.49 30.31 3.75
CA GLU A 3 1.41 29.25 3.35
C GLU A 3 2.60 29.90 2.64
N LYS A 4 3.70 30.12 3.37
CA LYS A 4 4.97 30.55 2.75
C LYS A 4 5.40 29.51 1.72
N SER A 5 5.76 29.97 0.53
CA SER A 5 6.27 29.08 -0.54
C SER A 5 7.60 28.46 -0.14
N VAL A 6 7.90 27.27 -0.68
CA VAL A 6 9.19 26.58 -0.52
C VAL A 6 10.37 27.48 -0.88
N THR A 7 10.22 28.33 -1.91
CA THR A 7 11.25 29.29 -2.32
C THR A 7 11.47 30.41 -1.30
N GLN A 8 10.40 30.87 -0.64
CA GLN A 8 10.49 31.92 0.39
C GLN A 8 11.15 31.37 1.66
N LEU A 9 10.78 30.15 2.08
CA LEU A 9 11.37 29.48 3.24
C LEU A 9 12.84 29.12 3.01
N ALA A 10 13.21 28.66 1.82
CA ALA A 10 14.59 28.38 1.44
C ALA A 10 15.47 29.64 1.57
N SER A 11 14.99 30.78 1.07
CA SER A 11 15.69 32.06 1.18
C SER A 11 15.76 32.59 2.62
N GLU A 12 14.66 32.52 3.38
CA GLU A 12 14.59 32.98 4.77
C GLU A 12 15.54 32.20 5.68
N HIS A 13 15.66 30.89 5.46
CA HIS A 13 16.52 30.01 6.25
C HIS A 13 17.90 29.77 5.64
N GLN A 14 18.25 30.45 4.54
CA GLN A 14 19.51 30.28 3.81
C GLN A 14 19.81 28.82 3.41
N ILE A 15 18.75 28.03 3.17
CA ILE A 15 18.84 26.65 2.71
C ILE A 15 18.74 26.64 1.19
N HIS A 16 19.60 25.88 0.52
CA HIS A 16 19.50 25.73 -0.93
C HIS A 16 18.16 25.07 -1.31
N TYR A 17 17.46 25.62 -2.31
CA TYR A 17 16.12 25.17 -2.71
C TYR A 17 16.03 23.67 -2.96
N SER A 18 17.05 23.07 -3.61
CA SER A 18 17.11 21.62 -3.84
C SER A 18 17.17 20.79 -2.57
N GLN A 19 17.84 21.29 -1.53
CA GLN A 19 17.94 20.63 -0.22
C GLN A 19 16.60 20.71 0.52
N PHE A 20 15.92 21.84 0.47
CA PHE A 20 14.60 22.01 1.06
C PHE A 20 13.55 21.10 0.39
N LEU A 21 13.58 21.01 -0.95
CA LEU A 21 12.72 20.08 -1.69
C LEU A 21 12.98 18.63 -1.31
N LYS A 22 14.25 18.25 -1.18
CA LYS A 22 14.64 16.91 -0.74
C LYS A 22 14.08 16.59 0.65
N TRP A 23 14.25 17.49 1.61
CA TRP A 23 13.70 17.30 2.96
C TRP A 23 12.18 17.26 2.98
N LYS A 24 11.51 18.14 2.22
CA LYS A 24 10.05 18.12 2.07
C LYS A 24 9.58 16.75 1.55
N LYS A 25 10.24 16.22 0.53
CA LYS A 25 9.94 14.90 -0.02
C LYS A 25 10.13 13.80 1.02
N GLN A 26 11.26 13.79 1.71
CA GLN A 26 11.57 12.79 2.74
C GLN A 26 10.56 12.82 3.90
N VAL A 27 10.14 14.00 4.33
CA VAL A 27 9.11 14.14 5.37
C VAL A 27 7.78 13.61 4.87
N LEU A 28 7.34 14.00 3.68
CA LEU A 28 6.06 13.52 3.13
C LEU A 28 6.03 12.00 2.95
N GLU A 29 7.13 11.39 2.53
CA GLU A 29 7.26 9.93 2.39
C GLU A 29 7.37 9.21 3.75
N GLY A 30 8.02 9.83 4.73
CA GLY A 30 8.22 9.25 6.07
C GLY A 30 7.07 9.47 7.05
N LEU A 31 6.24 10.50 6.84
CA LEU A 31 5.12 10.86 7.71
C LEU A 31 4.14 9.70 7.93
N PRO A 32 3.69 8.97 6.89
CA PRO A 32 2.82 7.81 7.08
C PRO A 32 3.45 6.70 7.92
N ASN A 33 4.78 6.57 7.90
CA ASN A 33 5.47 5.54 8.66
C ASN A 33 5.66 5.94 10.15
N VAL A 34 5.81 7.24 10.43
CA VAL A 34 5.98 7.75 11.81
C VAL A 34 4.64 7.96 12.51
N PHE A 35 3.64 8.43 11.77
CA PHE A 35 2.31 8.79 12.32
C PHE A 35 1.20 7.83 11.89
N GLY A 36 1.49 6.85 11.03
CA GLY A 36 0.53 5.79 10.70
C GLY A 36 0.30 4.86 11.88
N ASP A 37 -0.92 4.33 11.99
CA ASP A 37 -1.24 3.33 13.00
C ASP A 37 -0.66 1.98 12.55
N PRO A 38 0.31 1.38 13.29
CA PRO A 38 0.88 0.08 12.94
C PRO A 38 -0.18 -1.02 12.79
N LYS A 39 -1.32 -0.89 13.49
CA LYS A 39 -2.44 -1.84 13.36
C LYS A 39 -3.09 -1.77 11.99
N THR A 40 -3.13 -0.61 11.35
CA THR A 40 -3.75 -0.47 10.01
C THR A 40 -2.95 -1.18 8.94
N GLU A 41 -1.62 -1.09 8.97
CA GLU A 41 -0.76 -1.84 8.06
C GLU A 41 -0.81 -3.34 8.35
N ALA A 42 -0.79 -3.75 9.62
CA ALA A 42 -0.97 -5.15 9.99
C ALA A 42 -2.32 -5.71 9.48
N LEU A 43 -3.40 -4.95 9.63
CA LEU A 43 -4.75 -5.32 9.15
C LEU A 43 -4.77 -5.48 7.62
N LYS A 44 -4.15 -4.57 6.88
CA LYS A 44 -4.01 -4.68 5.41
C LYS A 44 -3.27 -5.96 5.03
N THR A 45 -2.11 -6.21 5.65
CA THR A 45 -1.33 -7.43 5.36
C THR A 45 -2.10 -8.69 5.71
N THR A 46 -2.84 -8.72 6.84
CA THR A 46 -3.67 -9.88 7.18
C THR A 46 -4.81 -10.08 6.19
N HIS A 47 -5.44 -8.99 5.74
CA HIS A 47 -6.51 -9.04 4.76
C HIS A 47 -6.01 -9.54 3.40
N GLU A 48 -4.85 -9.05 2.93
CA GLU A 48 -4.22 -9.52 1.70
C GLU A 48 -3.91 -11.03 1.76
N LYS A 49 -3.40 -11.52 2.89
CA LYS A 49 -3.16 -12.96 3.09
C LYS A 49 -4.45 -13.77 3.05
N GLU A 50 -5.51 -13.29 3.68
CA GLU A 50 -6.83 -13.93 3.66
C GLU A 50 -7.39 -14.00 2.24
N VAL A 51 -7.33 -12.88 1.50
CA VAL A 51 -7.74 -12.81 0.10
C VAL A 51 -6.97 -13.81 -0.77
N MET A 52 -5.65 -13.90 -0.60
CA MET A 52 -4.83 -14.87 -1.33
C MET A 52 -5.22 -16.32 -1.00
N ALA A 53 -5.48 -16.63 0.27
CA ALA A 53 -5.91 -17.97 0.69
C ALA A 53 -7.25 -18.36 0.06
N LEU A 54 -8.22 -17.43 0.05
CA LEU A 54 -9.53 -17.64 -0.57
C LEU A 54 -9.41 -17.89 -2.08
N TYR A 55 -8.58 -17.12 -2.80
CA TYR A 55 -8.36 -17.37 -4.23
C TYR A 55 -7.76 -18.76 -4.50
N GLN A 56 -6.82 -19.20 -3.65
CA GLN A 56 -6.25 -20.54 -3.77
C GLN A 56 -7.32 -21.62 -3.56
N GLU A 57 -8.15 -21.47 -2.53
CA GLU A 57 -9.24 -22.42 -2.24
C GLU A 57 -10.26 -22.47 -3.38
N ILE A 58 -10.67 -21.32 -3.91
CA ILE A 58 -11.55 -21.24 -5.08
C ILE A 58 -10.93 -21.98 -6.27
N GLY A 59 -9.64 -21.81 -6.53
CA GLY A 59 -8.94 -22.51 -7.62
C GLY A 59 -8.91 -24.03 -7.42
N GLN A 60 -8.67 -24.49 -6.19
CA GLN A 60 -8.70 -25.90 -5.83
C GLN A 60 -10.10 -26.49 -6.01
N LEU A 61 -11.13 -25.84 -5.46
CA LEU A 61 -12.52 -26.26 -5.56
C LEU A 61 -12.99 -26.30 -7.01
N THR A 62 -12.62 -25.30 -7.82
CA THR A 62 -12.95 -25.26 -9.25
C THR A 62 -12.34 -26.45 -9.98
N THR A 63 -11.09 -26.79 -9.68
CA THR A 63 -10.39 -27.94 -10.28
C THR A 63 -11.03 -29.26 -9.86
N GLN A 64 -11.34 -29.43 -8.57
CA GLN A 64 -12.04 -30.61 -8.05
C GLN A 64 -13.41 -30.78 -8.70
N LEU A 65 -14.17 -29.69 -8.82
CA LEU A 65 -15.48 -29.69 -9.46
C LEU A 65 -15.40 -30.05 -10.94
N ALA A 66 -14.43 -29.48 -11.67
CA ALA A 66 -14.20 -29.83 -13.07
C ALA A 66 -13.83 -31.32 -13.24
N TRP A 67 -13.01 -31.85 -12.34
CA TRP A 67 -12.65 -33.27 -12.32
C TRP A 67 -13.87 -34.16 -12.06
N LEU A 68 -14.71 -33.81 -11.08
CA LEU A 68 -15.94 -34.53 -10.77
C LEU A 68 -16.92 -34.52 -11.93
N LYS A 69 -17.17 -33.35 -12.56
CA LYS A 69 -18.03 -33.24 -13.76
C LYS A 69 -17.56 -34.16 -14.89
N LYS A 70 -16.25 -34.17 -15.15
CA LYS A 70 -15.64 -35.06 -16.15
C LYS A 70 -15.84 -36.53 -15.80
N LYS A 71 -15.72 -36.91 -14.52
CA LYS A 71 -15.91 -38.29 -14.06
C LYS A 71 -17.37 -38.73 -14.08
N SER A 72 -18.31 -37.84 -13.79
CA SER A 72 -19.75 -38.15 -13.77
C SER A 72 -20.39 -38.15 -15.15
N GLY A 73 -19.66 -37.84 -16.23
CA GLY A 73 -20.21 -37.74 -17.59
C GLY A 73 -21.18 -36.57 -17.77
N ILE A 74 -21.23 -35.64 -16.80
CA ILE A 74 -22.04 -34.43 -16.85
C ILE A 74 -21.14 -33.35 -17.46
N SER A 75 -20.95 -33.44 -18.76
CA SER A 75 -20.34 -32.39 -19.59
C SER A 75 -21.40 -31.43 -20.09
#